data_AF-A0A7U9SN90-F1
#
_entry.id   AF-A0A7U9SN90-F1
#
_cell.length_a   1.000
_cell.length_b   1.000
_cell.length_c   1.000
_cell.angle_alpha   90.00
_cell.angle_beta   90.00
_cell.angle_gamma   90.00
#
_symmetry.space_group_name_H-M   'P 1'
#
loop_
_entity.id
_entity.type
_entity.pdbx_description
1 polymer ?
#
loop_
_entity_poly.entity_id
_entity_poly.type
_entity_poly.pdbx_seq_one_letter_code
_entity_poly.pdbx_strand_id
1 'polypeptide(L)'
;MYEYLKKLFKEVDGKPEAITAEELIKRIQADKNLNIVNLKDGGYVSKDKFDAKETELTGIKTQLADANKEIQSYKDMDIEGIKKSAQEWETKYKTDTAALNDKLTAQERKHQTDMFLSGYKFTSKAAQAGIRMEFDKKEFKLEDGVFQGASEYMKSLMESEDYKGAFVLEDDKPNDTDQGAGTGAEAGGNQKPLPNFATGSVGGNAGAGTDKNIFNFGFQRLREPEKKE
;
A
#
# COMPACT_ATOMS: atom_id res chain seq x y z
N MET A 1 -31.57 62.95 -35.51
CA MET A 1 -32.46 61.91 -36.08
C MET A 1 -31.62 60.70 -36.42
N TYR A 2 -32.03 59.48 -36.05
CA TYR A 2 -31.27 58.27 -36.39
C TYR A 2 -31.11 58.12 -37.91
N GLU A 3 -29.93 57.71 -38.40
CA GLU A 3 -29.61 57.67 -39.84
C GLU A 3 -30.63 56.85 -40.66
N TYR A 4 -31.13 55.74 -40.11
CA TYR A 4 -32.12 54.89 -40.78
C TYR A 4 -33.51 55.54 -40.92
N LEU A 5 -33.80 56.60 -40.14
CA LEU A 5 -35.08 57.32 -40.23
C LEU A 5 -35.08 58.45 -41.26
N LYS A 6 -33.90 58.94 -41.67
CA LYS A 6 -33.78 60.05 -42.64
C LYS A 6 -34.36 59.72 -44.01
N LYS A 7 -34.41 58.44 -44.38
CA LYS A 7 -35.03 57.98 -45.63
C LYS A 7 -36.57 58.03 -45.59
N LEU A 8 -37.15 57.92 -44.39
CA LEU A 8 -38.60 57.93 -44.18
C LEU A 8 -39.11 59.37 -44.03
N PHE A 9 -38.40 60.20 -43.27
CA PHE A 9 -38.77 61.56 -42.94
C PHE A 9 -37.78 62.55 -43.55
N LYS A 10 -38.17 63.14 -44.68
CA LYS A 10 -37.35 64.12 -45.41
C LYS A 10 -37.63 65.54 -44.90
N GLU A 11 -36.69 66.43 -45.15
CA GLU A 11 -36.84 67.87 -44.90
C GLU A 11 -36.92 68.61 -46.24
N VAL A 12 -37.84 69.56 -46.35
CA VAL A 12 -37.98 70.48 -47.48
C VAL A 12 -37.84 71.90 -46.93
N ASP A 13 -36.90 72.68 -47.46
CA ASP A 13 -36.59 74.05 -47.00
C ASP A 13 -36.31 74.16 -45.49
N GLY A 14 -35.62 73.16 -44.93
CA GLY A 14 -35.27 73.10 -43.50
C GLY A 14 -36.45 72.80 -42.58
N LYS A 15 -37.60 72.37 -43.13
CA LYS A 15 -38.78 71.95 -42.37
C LYS A 15 -39.13 70.49 -42.64
N PRO A 16 -39.63 69.75 -41.64
CA PRO A 16 -40.07 68.37 -41.84
C PRO A 16 -41.20 68.31 -42.88
N GLU A 17 -41.07 67.41 -43.84
CA GLU A 17 -42.13 67.11 -44.79
C GLU A 17 -43.29 66.43 -44.04
N ALA A 18 -44.51 66.98 -44.18
CA ALA A 18 -45.71 66.32 -43.68
C ALA A 18 -46.08 65.16 -44.61
N ILE A 19 -46.29 63.96 -44.04
CA ILE A 19 -46.65 62.76 -44.79
C ILE A 19 -47.91 62.12 -44.22
N THR A 20 -48.69 61.47 -45.08
CA THR A 20 -49.84 60.66 -44.67
C THR A 20 -49.42 59.26 -44.20
N ALA A 21 -50.32 58.54 -43.51
CA ALA A 21 -50.06 57.16 -43.09
C ALA A 21 -49.81 56.22 -44.29
N GLU A 22 -50.52 56.42 -45.40
CA GLU A 22 -50.35 55.64 -46.62
C GLU A 22 -48.97 55.86 -47.27
N GLU A 23 -48.49 57.10 -47.25
CA GLU A 23 -47.15 57.43 -47.74
C GLU A 23 -46.05 56.89 -46.85
N LEU A 24 -46.24 56.87 -45.52
CA LEU A 24 -45.32 56.22 -44.60
C LEU A 24 -45.21 54.72 -44.89
N ILE A 25 -46.34 54.03 -45.11
CA ILE A 25 -46.36 52.60 -45.49
C ILE A 25 -45.62 52.39 -46.82
N LYS A 26 -45.88 53.22 -47.83
CA LYS A 26 -45.17 53.15 -49.13
C LYS A 26 -43.66 53.34 -48.98
N ARG A 27 -43.22 54.29 -48.16
CA ARG A 27 -41.78 54.54 -47.91
C ARG A 27 -41.11 53.38 -47.16
N ILE A 28 -41.81 52.78 -46.19
CA ILE A 28 -41.34 51.57 -45.49
C ILE A 28 -41.21 50.39 -46.47
N GLN A 29 -42.21 50.15 -47.30
CA GLN A 29 -42.19 49.06 -48.29
C GLN A 29 -41.13 49.27 -49.38
N ALA A 30 -40.83 50.52 -49.73
CA ALA A 30 -39.80 50.87 -50.70
C ALA A 30 -38.37 50.67 -50.15
N ASP A 31 -38.14 50.84 -48.84
CA ASP A 31 -36.82 50.61 -48.23
C ASP A 31 -36.68 49.18 -47.72
N LYS A 32 -36.17 48.30 -48.58
CA LYS A 32 -35.88 46.89 -48.25
C LYS A 32 -34.85 46.70 -47.13
N ASN A 33 -34.17 47.76 -46.69
CA ASN A 33 -33.22 47.70 -45.57
C ASN A 33 -33.90 47.89 -44.21
N LEU A 34 -35.18 48.27 -44.18
CA LEU A 34 -35.96 48.40 -42.95
C LEU A 34 -36.65 47.07 -42.63
N ASN A 35 -36.14 46.39 -41.61
CA ASN A 35 -36.78 45.21 -41.05
C ASN A 35 -37.74 45.63 -39.93
N ILE A 36 -39.03 45.66 -40.22
CA ILE A 36 -40.08 45.91 -39.23
C ILE A 36 -40.67 44.59 -38.80
N VAL A 37 -40.56 44.29 -37.51
CA VAL A 37 -41.12 43.09 -36.88
C VAL A 37 -42.11 43.48 -35.79
N ASN A 38 -43.21 42.76 -35.72
CA ASN A 38 -44.16 42.90 -34.62
C ASN A 38 -43.65 42.09 -33.42
N LEU A 39 -43.30 42.79 -32.33
CA LEU A 39 -42.76 42.16 -31.12
C LEU A 39 -43.77 41.20 -30.45
N LYS A 40 -45.08 41.38 -30.67
CA LYS A 40 -46.12 40.48 -30.13
C LYS A 40 -46.05 39.08 -30.74
N ASP A 41 -45.47 38.94 -31.93
CA ASP A 41 -45.36 37.65 -32.62
C ASP A 41 -44.24 36.77 -32.02
N GLY A 42 -43.53 37.27 -31.00
CA GLY A 42 -42.58 36.49 -30.19
C GLY A 42 -41.23 36.22 -30.87
N GLY A 43 -41.01 36.70 -32.09
CA GLY A 43 -39.78 36.48 -32.87
C GLY A 43 -38.56 37.31 -32.44
N TYR A 44 -38.67 38.16 -31.42
CA TYR A 44 -37.57 39.01 -30.95
C TYR A 44 -37.01 38.54 -29.60
N VAL A 45 -35.69 38.36 -29.55
CA VAL A 45 -34.93 38.15 -28.32
C VAL A 45 -34.02 39.36 -28.12
N SER A 46 -34.07 39.98 -26.94
CA SER A 46 -33.16 41.08 -26.63
C SER A 46 -31.71 40.59 -26.60
N LYS A 47 -30.77 41.47 -26.98
CA LYS A 47 -29.33 41.16 -26.97
C LYS A 47 -28.88 40.57 -25.62
N ASP A 48 -29.26 41.19 -24.50
CA ASP A 48 -28.89 40.71 -23.17
C ASP A 48 -29.35 39.27 -22.91
N LYS A 49 -30.55 38.90 -23.38
CA LYS A 49 -31.10 37.56 -23.20
C LYS A 49 -30.43 36.54 -24.13
N PHE A 50 -30.03 36.96 -25.33
CA PHE A 50 -29.23 36.15 -26.25
C PHE A 50 -27.84 35.88 -25.68
N ASP A 51 -27.11 36.93 -25.27
CA ASP A 51 -25.76 36.83 -24.71
C ASP A 51 -25.75 35.98 -23.42
N ALA A 52 -26.77 36.12 -22.57
CA ALA A 52 -26.93 35.29 -21.38
C ALA A 52 -27.08 33.80 -21.74
N LYS A 53 -27.89 33.49 -22.76
CA LYS A 53 -28.09 32.10 -23.24
C LYS A 53 -26.85 31.54 -23.93
N GLU A 54 -26.12 32.35 -24.67
CA GLU A 54 -24.85 31.96 -25.28
C GLU A 54 -23.79 31.63 -24.21
N THR A 55 -23.73 32.44 -23.15
CA THR A 55 -22.86 32.21 -22.00
C THR A 55 -23.23 30.92 -21.26
N GLU A 56 -24.52 30.72 -20.98
CA GLU A 56 -25.03 29.50 -20.34
C GLU A 56 -24.72 28.25 -21.18
N LEU A 57 -24.97 28.31 -22.48
CA LEU A 57 -24.71 27.21 -23.42
C LEU A 57 -23.21 26.88 -23.50
N THR A 58 -22.35 27.90 -23.49
CA THR A 58 -20.89 27.71 -23.46
C THR A 58 -20.46 27.05 -22.14
N GLY A 59 -20.98 27.51 -21.01
CA GLY A 59 -20.72 26.90 -19.70
C GLY A 59 -21.16 25.43 -19.64
N ILE A 60 -22.36 25.11 -20.14
CA ILE A 60 -22.87 23.74 -20.20
C ILE A 60 -21.98 22.86 -21.08
N LYS A 61 -21.53 23.35 -22.24
CA LYS A 61 -20.63 22.60 -23.13
C LYS A 61 -19.30 22.29 -22.44
N THR A 62 -18.73 23.25 -21.69
CA THR A 62 -17.52 23.03 -20.91
C THR A 62 -17.73 21.97 -19.84
N GLN A 63 -18.81 22.08 -19.04
CA GLN A 63 -19.14 21.09 -18.02
C GLN A 63 -19.31 19.68 -18.60
N LEU A 64 -19.94 19.57 -19.78
CA LEU A 64 -20.11 18.30 -20.47
C LEU A 64 -18.77 17.72 -20.95
N ALA A 65 -17.87 18.56 -21.46
CA ALA A 65 -16.54 18.12 -21.88
C ALA A 65 -15.70 17.63 -20.69
N ASP A 66 -15.72 18.38 -19.59
CA ASP A 66 -15.00 18.03 -18.36
C ASP A 66 -15.54 16.75 -17.74
N ALA A 67 -16.87 16.61 -17.63
CA ALA A 67 -17.51 15.39 -17.15
C ALA A 67 -17.18 14.18 -18.01
N ASN A 68 -17.18 14.32 -19.34
CA ASN A 68 -16.78 13.24 -20.24
C ASN A 68 -15.32 12.85 -20.06
N LYS A 69 -14.42 13.83 -19.89
CA LYS A 69 -13.00 13.56 -19.63
C LYS A 69 -12.80 12.79 -18.32
N GLU A 70 -13.51 13.18 -17.27
CA GLU A 70 -13.48 12.48 -15.98
C GLU A 70 -14.05 11.05 -16.09
N ILE A 71 -15.18 10.87 -16.78
CA ILE A 71 -15.74 9.53 -17.05
C ILE A 71 -14.75 8.64 -17.79
N GLN A 72 -14.05 9.16 -18.80
CA GLN A 72 -13.02 8.38 -19.50
C GLN A 72 -11.87 8.02 -18.57
N SER A 73 -11.43 8.94 -17.70
CA SER A 73 -10.37 8.63 -16.73
C SER A 73 -10.72 7.45 -15.82
N TYR A 74 -12.00 7.26 -15.46
CA TYR A 74 -12.43 6.09 -14.71
C TYR A 74 -12.55 4.81 -15.55
N LYS A 75 -12.92 4.93 -16.83
CA LYS A 75 -13.01 3.78 -17.75
C LYS A 75 -11.65 3.25 -18.16
N ASP A 76 -10.67 4.14 -18.28
CA ASP A 76 -9.28 3.82 -18.62
C ASP A 76 -8.50 3.24 -17.43
N MET A 77 -9.09 3.23 -16.22
CA MET A 77 -8.48 2.55 -15.08
C MET A 77 -8.41 1.04 -15.34
N ASP A 78 -7.20 0.49 -15.23
CA ASP A 78 -6.95 -0.94 -15.33
C ASP A 78 -7.36 -1.67 -14.04
N ILE A 79 -8.68 -1.82 -13.85
CA ILE A 79 -9.26 -2.51 -12.70
C ILE A 79 -8.83 -3.98 -12.65
N GLU A 80 -8.61 -4.61 -13.81
CA GLU A 80 -8.16 -6.00 -13.89
C GLU A 80 -6.72 -6.16 -13.40
N GLY A 81 -5.81 -5.29 -13.86
CA GLY A 81 -4.43 -5.22 -13.39
C GLY A 81 -4.33 -4.92 -11.89
N ILE A 82 -5.17 -4.02 -11.37
CA ILE A 82 -5.25 -3.74 -9.93
C ILE A 82 -5.71 -4.97 -9.14
N LYS A 83 -6.77 -5.65 -9.59
CA LYS A 83 -7.26 -6.88 -8.93
C LYS A 83 -6.23 -7.99 -8.95
N LYS A 84 -5.56 -8.19 -10.09
CA LYS A 84 -4.48 -9.17 -10.23
C LYS A 84 -3.34 -8.86 -9.28
N SER A 85 -2.90 -7.61 -9.22
CA SER A 85 -1.84 -7.18 -8.30
C SER A 85 -2.24 -7.44 -6.84
N ALA A 86 -3.48 -7.11 -6.46
CA ALA A 86 -3.96 -7.37 -5.09
C ALA A 86 -3.95 -8.87 -4.74
N GLN A 87 -4.38 -9.73 -5.66
CA GLN A 87 -4.33 -11.18 -5.47
C GLN A 87 -2.90 -11.71 -5.37
N GLU A 88 -1.99 -11.25 -6.23
CA GLU A 88 -0.58 -11.64 -6.17
C GLU A 88 0.06 -11.26 -4.83
N TRP A 89 -0.25 -10.06 -4.31
CA TRP A 89 0.22 -9.61 -3.00
C TRP A 89 -0.37 -10.43 -1.85
N GLU A 90 -1.66 -10.77 -1.91
CA GLU A 90 -2.30 -11.63 -0.92
C GLU A 90 -1.67 -13.02 -0.88
N THR A 91 -1.45 -13.62 -2.05
CA THR A 91 -0.75 -14.91 -2.17
C THR A 91 0.66 -14.82 -1.60
N LYS A 92 1.45 -13.83 -2.04
CA LYS A 92 2.81 -13.63 -1.57
C LYS A 92 2.87 -13.47 -0.05
N TYR A 93 1.98 -12.66 0.52
CA TYR A 93 1.90 -12.46 1.96
C TYR A 93 1.64 -13.77 2.71
N LYS A 94 0.64 -14.56 2.27
CA LYS A 94 0.30 -15.85 2.89
C LYS A 94 1.46 -16.85 2.79
N THR A 95 2.09 -16.95 1.62
CA THR A 95 3.23 -17.85 1.38
C THR A 95 4.44 -17.45 2.21
N ASP A 96 4.83 -16.17 2.18
CA ASP A 96 6.00 -15.69 2.92
C ASP A 96 5.81 -15.82 4.43
N THR A 97 4.59 -15.57 4.94
CA THR A 97 4.25 -15.72 6.36
C THR A 97 4.33 -17.19 6.79
N ALA A 98 3.78 -18.11 6.01
CA ALA A 98 3.87 -19.54 6.30
C ALA A 98 5.33 -20.01 6.30
N ALA A 99 6.10 -19.66 5.25
CA ALA A 99 7.51 -20.02 5.15
C ALA A 99 8.35 -19.45 6.31
N LEU A 100 8.06 -18.23 6.75
CA LEU A 100 8.73 -17.62 7.89
C LEU A 100 8.40 -18.34 9.20
N ASN A 101 7.12 -18.65 9.44
CA ASN A 101 6.70 -19.40 10.63
C ASN A 101 7.29 -20.82 10.66
N ASP A 102 7.35 -21.50 9.52
CA ASP A 102 7.99 -22.81 9.40
C ASP A 102 9.48 -22.71 9.73
N LYS A 103 10.16 -21.68 9.22
CA LYS A 103 11.58 -21.44 9.50
C LYS A 103 11.83 -21.16 10.98
N LEU A 104 10.99 -20.34 11.61
CA LEU A 104 11.08 -20.04 13.04
C LEU A 104 10.84 -21.30 13.89
N THR A 105 9.82 -22.08 13.55
CA THR A 105 9.50 -23.34 14.24
C THR A 105 10.64 -24.35 14.10
N ALA A 106 11.20 -24.50 12.90
CA ALA A 106 12.33 -25.39 12.65
C ALA A 106 13.59 -24.92 13.40
N GLN A 107 13.85 -23.60 13.44
CA GLN A 107 14.97 -23.03 14.18
C GLN A 107 14.83 -23.24 15.68
N GLU A 108 13.64 -23.00 16.23
CA GLU A 108 13.35 -23.20 17.65
C GLU A 108 13.52 -24.67 18.03
N ARG A 109 12.90 -25.59 17.28
CA ARG A 109 13.07 -27.03 17.49
C ARG A 109 14.54 -27.43 17.42
N LYS A 110 15.28 -26.97 16.41
CA LYS A 110 16.70 -27.28 16.27
C LYS A 110 17.48 -26.84 17.51
N HIS A 111 17.25 -25.60 17.96
CA HIS A 111 17.91 -25.05 19.13
C HIS A 111 17.59 -25.84 20.39
N GLN A 112 16.31 -26.17 20.61
CA GLN A 112 15.89 -26.97 21.75
C GLN A 112 16.47 -28.39 21.69
N THR A 113 16.53 -29.02 20.50
CA THR A 113 17.17 -30.33 20.36
C THR A 113 18.66 -30.25 20.71
N ASP A 114 19.36 -29.21 20.27
CA ASP A 114 20.77 -28.99 20.61
C ASP A 114 20.95 -28.83 22.14
N MET A 115 20.09 -28.03 22.79
CA MET A 115 20.12 -27.85 24.24
C MET A 115 19.82 -29.15 24.99
N PHE A 116 18.77 -29.86 24.60
CA PHE A 116 18.36 -31.12 25.22
C PHE A 116 19.46 -32.18 25.12
N LEU A 117 20.01 -32.41 23.93
CA LEU A 117 21.06 -33.41 23.73
C LEU A 117 22.37 -33.01 24.43
N SER A 118 22.66 -31.72 24.60
CA SER A 118 23.86 -31.28 25.33
C SER A 118 23.90 -31.69 26.80
N GLY A 119 22.75 -32.08 27.37
CA GLY A 119 22.65 -32.65 28.72
C GLY A 119 23.21 -34.07 28.85
N TYR A 120 23.53 -34.75 27.75
CA TYR A 120 24.02 -36.12 27.72
C TYR A 120 25.48 -36.19 27.26
N LYS A 121 26.22 -37.17 27.77
CA LYS A 121 27.60 -37.46 27.35
C LYS A 121 27.61 -38.60 26.33
N PHE A 122 28.07 -38.31 25.13
CA PHE A 122 28.18 -39.28 24.04
C PHE A 122 29.62 -39.76 23.86
N THR A 123 29.80 -41.00 23.41
CA THR A 123 31.13 -41.61 23.18
C THR A 123 31.86 -40.97 21.99
N SER A 124 31.13 -40.36 21.06
CA SER A 124 31.68 -39.62 19.92
C SER A 124 30.67 -38.66 19.29
N LYS A 125 31.13 -37.77 18.41
CA LYS A 125 30.25 -36.92 17.59
C LYS A 125 29.34 -37.74 16.67
N ALA A 126 29.82 -38.89 16.18
CA ALA A 126 29.02 -39.78 15.33
C ALA A 126 27.90 -40.45 16.13
N ALA A 127 28.18 -40.87 17.37
CA ALA A 127 27.19 -41.40 18.29
C ALA A 127 26.10 -40.36 18.60
N GLN A 128 26.48 -39.11 18.91
CA GLN A 128 25.52 -38.02 19.10
C GLN A 128 24.65 -37.78 17.87
N ALA A 129 25.23 -37.79 16.66
CA ALA A 129 24.49 -37.61 15.43
C ALA A 129 23.49 -38.76 15.17
N GLY A 130 23.87 -40.01 15.46
CA GLY A 130 22.98 -41.16 15.36
C GLY A 130 21.79 -41.07 16.32
N ILE A 131 22.05 -40.72 17.59
CA ILE A 131 20.99 -40.52 18.59
C ILE A 131 20.10 -39.34 18.22
N ARG A 132 20.66 -38.25 17.67
CA ARG A 132 19.86 -37.14 17.16
C ARG A 132 18.91 -37.60 16.04
N MET A 133 19.36 -38.44 15.12
CA MET A 133 18.49 -38.96 14.07
C MET A 133 17.34 -39.79 14.63
N GLU A 134 17.60 -40.63 15.64
CA GLU A 134 16.53 -41.38 16.32
C GLU A 134 15.59 -40.46 17.09
N PHE A 135 16.12 -39.41 17.73
CA PHE A 135 15.33 -38.39 18.40
C PHE A 135 14.41 -37.64 17.43
N ASP A 136 14.95 -37.16 16.30
CA ASP A 136 14.22 -36.39 15.30
C ASP A 136 13.09 -37.24 14.66
N LYS A 137 13.29 -38.56 14.48
CA LYS A 137 12.25 -39.49 13.99
C LYS A 137 11.05 -39.64 14.92
N LYS A 138 11.21 -39.37 16.22
CA LYS A 138 10.10 -39.47 17.19
C LYS A 138 9.16 -38.27 17.14
N GLU A 139 9.57 -37.17 16.49
CA GLU A 139 8.76 -35.97 16.32
C GLU A 139 8.12 -35.48 17.64
N PHE A 140 8.89 -35.51 18.73
CA PHE A 140 8.39 -35.12 20.05
C PHE A 140 7.72 -33.74 20.01
N LYS A 141 6.59 -33.63 20.71
CA LYS A 141 5.93 -32.34 20.92
C LYS A 141 6.83 -31.45 21.75
N LEU A 142 7.03 -30.22 21.28
CA LEU A 142 7.77 -29.19 21.97
C LEU A 142 6.76 -28.20 22.56
N GLU A 143 6.65 -28.17 23.89
CA GLU A 143 5.75 -27.27 24.62
C GLU A 143 6.59 -26.50 25.64
N ASP A 144 6.47 -25.16 25.63
CA ASP A 144 7.22 -24.26 26.51
C ASP A 144 8.74 -24.51 26.54
N GLY A 145 9.31 -24.87 25.38
CA GLY A 145 10.75 -25.17 25.24
C GLY A 145 11.16 -26.56 25.74
N VAL A 146 10.21 -27.41 26.14
CA VAL A 146 10.47 -28.76 26.65
C VAL A 146 9.88 -29.82 25.72
N PHE A 147 10.67 -30.82 25.36
CA PHE A 147 10.18 -31.97 24.59
C PHE A 147 9.45 -32.96 25.49
N GLN A 148 8.17 -33.17 25.22
CA GLN A 148 7.33 -34.07 25.98
C GLN A 148 7.71 -35.54 25.70
N GLY A 149 8.06 -36.30 26.75
CA GLY A 149 8.43 -37.72 26.66
C GLY A 149 9.85 -38.00 26.13
N ALA A 150 10.61 -36.96 25.80
CA ALA A 150 11.96 -37.08 25.27
C ALA A 150 12.95 -37.65 26.29
N SER A 151 12.83 -37.24 27.56
CA SER A 151 13.71 -37.67 28.64
C SER A 151 13.58 -39.17 28.92
N GLU A 152 12.37 -39.69 28.93
CA GLU A 152 12.06 -41.11 29.09
C GLU A 152 12.59 -41.92 27.91
N TYR A 153 12.40 -41.41 26.69
CA TYR A 153 12.94 -42.06 25.50
C TYR A 153 14.47 -42.12 25.51
N MET A 154 15.15 -41.03 25.89
CA MET A 154 16.62 -41.05 26.00
C MET A 154 17.12 -42.07 27.03
N LYS A 155 16.43 -42.22 28.17
CA LYS A 155 16.75 -43.28 29.14
C LYS A 155 16.60 -44.67 28.50
N SER A 156 15.52 -44.91 27.76
CA SER A 156 15.34 -46.20 27.07
C SER A 156 16.42 -46.48 26.02
N LEU A 157 16.98 -45.45 25.37
CA LEU A 157 18.11 -45.60 24.45
C LEU A 157 19.42 -45.90 25.20
N MET A 158 19.63 -45.29 26.36
CA MET A 158 20.81 -45.56 27.19
C MET A 158 20.82 -47.00 27.75
N GLU A 159 19.63 -47.59 27.94
CA GLU A 159 19.45 -48.96 28.43
C GLU A 159 19.38 -50.00 27.29
N SER A 160 19.14 -49.57 26.05
CA SER A 160 19.02 -50.45 24.88
C SER A 160 20.38 -51.01 24.45
N GLU A 161 20.46 -52.32 24.20
CA GLU A 161 21.67 -52.98 23.70
C GLU A 161 22.21 -52.36 22.40
N ASP A 162 21.31 -51.88 21.53
CA ASP A 162 21.67 -51.31 20.23
C ASP A 162 22.26 -49.89 20.34
N TYR A 163 21.94 -49.17 21.42
CA TYR A 163 22.23 -47.73 21.55
C TYR A 163 23.07 -47.38 22.80
N LYS A 164 23.20 -48.28 23.79
CA LYS A 164 23.97 -48.03 25.02
C LYS A 164 25.43 -47.64 24.75
N GLY A 165 26.06 -48.23 23.73
CA GLY A 165 27.44 -47.90 23.32
C GLY A 165 27.62 -46.49 22.73
N ALA A 166 26.52 -45.76 22.48
CA ALA A 166 26.56 -44.37 22.07
C ALA A 166 26.77 -43.39 23.24
N PHE A 167 26.59 -43.86 24.49
CA PHE A 167 26.63 -43.03 25.70
C PHE A 167 27.81 -43.37 26.59
N VAL A 168 28.31 -42.38 27.31
CA VAL A 168 29.31 -42.59 28.37
C VAL A 168 28.55 -42.81 29.67
N LEU A 169 28.50 -44.06 30.14
CA LEU A 169 27.91 -44.43 31.43
C LEU A 169 28.99 -44.39 32.53
N GLU A 170 28.64 -44.01 33.75
CA GLU A 170 29.61 -43.78 34.83
C GLU A 170 30.33 -45.06 35.32
N ASP A 171 29.86 -46.24 34.92
CA ASP A 171 30.51 -47.53 35.16
C ASP A 171 31.68 -47.81 34.18
N ASP A 172 31.81 -47.05 33.09
CA ASP A 172 32.91 -47.13 32.11
C ASP A 172 34.03 -46.12 32.42
N LYS A 173 34.49 -46.06 33.68
CA LYS A 173 35.79 -45.45 33.97
C LYS A 173 36.87 -46.51 33.75
N PRO A 174 37.75 -46.38 32.73
CA PRO A 174 39.03 -47.06 32.81
C PRO A 174 39.75 -46.52 34.05
N ASN A 175 40.19 -47.44 34.90
CA ASN A 175 40.90 -47.16 36.13
C ASN A 175 42.30 -46.62 35.77
N ASP A 176 42.40 -45.32 35.54
CA ASP A 176 43.67 -44.68 35.21
C ASP A 176 44.38 -44.30 36.52
N THR A 177 45.17 -45.26 37.02
CA THR A 177 46.20 -45.01 38.02
C THR A 177 47.52 -44.95 37.28
N ASP A 178 47.96 -43.75 36.87
CA ASP A 178 49.37 -43.40 36.97
C ASP A 178 49.60 -41.88 36.99
N GLN A 179 50.48 -41.50 37.91
CA GLN A 179 50.90 -40.14 38.20
C GLN A 179 51.96 -39.67 37.19
N GLY A 180 51.68 -38.56 36.52
CA GLY A 180 52.67 -37.82 35.74
C GLY A 180 52.57 -36.33 36.01
N ALA A 181 53.23 -35.87 37.08
CA ALA A 181 53.41 -34.46 37.38
C ALA A 181 54.26 -33.77 36.30
N GLY A 182 53.80 -32.62 35.81
CA GLY A 182 54.54 -31.75 34.89
C GLY A 182 53.89 -30.38 34.80
N THR A 183 54.47 -29.41 35.52
CA THR A 183 54.08 -28.01 35.66
C THR A 183 54.54 -27.12 34.49
N GLY A 184 53.82 -26.00 34.28
CA GLY A 184 54.24 -24.84 33.45
C GLY A 184 53.06 -24.26 32.65
N ALA A 185 52.23 -23.39 33.22
CA ALA A 185 52.36 -21.92 33.26
C ALA A 185 52.30 -21.24 31.87
N GLU A 186 51.20 -20.54 31.56
CA GLU A 186 51.17 -19.07 31.32
C GLU A 186 49.86 -18.59 30.67
N ALA A 187 49.48 -17.36 31.08
CA ALA A 187 48.61 -16.39 30.41
C ALA A 187 47.14 -16.78 30.19
N GLY A 188 46.13 -15.95 30.47
CA GLY A 188 46.07 -14.53 30.79
C GLY A 188 44.58 -14.19 30.83
N GLY A 189 44.20 -13.21 31.66
CA GLY A 189 42.81 -12.80 31.80
C GLY A 189 42.23 -12.30 30.48
N ASN A 190 40.95 -12.56 30.26
CA ASN A 190 40.00 -11.48 29.99
C ASN A 190 38.57 -12.00 29.93
N GLN A 191 37.70 -11.24 30.59
CA GLN A 191 36.25 -11.35 30.54
C GLN A 191 35.79 -11.37 29.08
N LYS A 192 35.05 -12.41 28.69
CA LYS A 192 34.38 -12.48 27.39
C LYS A 192 33.39 -11.32 27.29
N PRO A 193 33.53 -10.38 26.34
CA PRO A 193 32.56 -9.30 26.20
C PRO A 193 31.24 -9.90 25.72
N LEU A 194 30.14 -9.47 26.35
CA LEU A 194 28.79 -9.70 25.87
C LEU A 194 28.66 -9.15 24.43
N PRO A 195 27.88 -9.80 23.55
CA PRO A 195 27.70 -9.31 22.18
C PRO A 195 27.01 -7.94 22.22
N ASN A 196 27.68 -6.95 21.63
CA ASN A 196 27.14 -5.64 21.35
C ASN A 196 26.07 -5.79 20.27
N PHE A 197 24.79 -5.65 20.64
CA PHE A 197 23.74 -5.44 19.65
C PHE A 197 24.06 -4.15 18.91
N ALA A 198 24.12 -4.22 17.59
CA ALA A 198 24.38 -3.08 16.72
C ALA A 198 23.37 -1.97 17.03
N THR A 199 23.81 -1.03 17.86
CA THR A 199 23.21 0.29 18.03
C THR A 199 23.39 1.00 16.71
N GLY A 200 22.26 1.36 16.10
CA GLY A 200 22.24 2.10 14.84
C GLY A 200 23.12 3.34 14.95
N SER A 201 24.01 3.48 13.98
CA SER A 201 24.75 4.71 13.73
C SER A 201 23.75 5.82 13.38
N VAL A 202 23.31 6.57 14.40
CA VAL A 202 22.75 7.90 14.25
C VAL A 202 23.85 8.90 14.60
N GLY A 203 24.26 9.68 13.61
CA GLY A 203 25.22 10.76 13.77
C GLY A 203 25.33 11.57 12.47
N GLY A 204 24.37 12.48 12.24
CA GLY A 204 24.43 13.38 11.08
C GLY A 204 23.14 14.10 10.67
N ASN A 205 22.58 14.88 11.61
CA ASN A 205 21.65 15.99 11.45
C ASN A 205 21.39 16.55 10.03
N ALA A 206 20.17 16.35 9.51
CA ALA A 206 19.44 17.33 8.70
C ALA A 206 17.93 17.09 8.90
N GLY A 207 17.22 18.11 9.35
CA GLY A 207 15.89 18.01 9.93
C GLY A 207 14.79 17.54 8.99
N ALA A 208 13.77 16.91 9.58
CA ALA A 208 12.40 16.88 9.09
C ALA A 208 11.57 16.14 10.16
N GLY A 209 10.63 16.84 10.79
CA GLY A 209 9.54 16.16 11.47
C GLY A 209 8.67 15.48 10.42
N THR A 210 8.29 14.22 10.66
CA THR A 210 6.96 13.66 10.39
C THR A 210 6.96 12.16 10.65
N ASP A 211 5.88 11.70 11.27
CA ASP A 211 5.50 10.32 11.50
C ASP A 211 5.68 9.46 10.24
N LYS A 212 6.62 8.52 10.28
CA LYS A 212 6.73 7.48 9.25
C LYS A 212 5.82 6.32 9.59
N ASN A 213 4.54 6.52 9.28
CA ASN A 213 3.66 5.42 8.89
C ASN A 213 4.24 4.75 7.64
N ILE A 214 4.61 3.48 7.75
CA ILE A 214 5.19 2.68 6.65
C ILE A 214 4.09 2.24 5.64
N PHE A 215 2.82 2.45 5.99
CA PHE A 215 1.66 2.16 5.15
C PHE A 215 0.91 3.46 4.81
N ASN A 216 1.49 4.29 3.95
CA ASN A 216 0.77 5.40 3.32
C ASN A 216 0.34 4.99 1.91
N PHE A 217 -0.70 4.16 1.81
CA PHE A 217 -1.45 4.03 0.56
C PHE A 217 -2.27 5.30 0.41
N GLY A 218 -1.99 6.09 -0.62
CA GLY A 218 -2.49 7.46 -0.83
C GLY A 218 -4.00 7.60 -1.05
N PHE A 219 -4.82 7.10 -0.13
CA PHE A 219 -6.24 7.42 0.00
C PHE A 219 -6.40 8.64 0.92
N GLN A 220 -5.79 9.76 0.56
CA GLN A 220 -6.15 11.03 1.18
C GLN A 220 -7.26 11.67 0.36
N ARG A 221 -8.43 11.81 1.02
CA ARG A 221 -9.60 12.65 0.70
C ARG A 221 -10.82 11.94 0.11
N LEU A 222 -11.51 11.18 0.96
CA LEU A 222 -12.97 11.28 1.01
C LEU A 222 -13.31 12.15 2.23
N ARG A 223 -13.76 13.37 1.97
CA ARG A 223 -14.26 14.32 2.98
C ARG A 223 -15.60 13.78 3.48
N GLU A 224 -15.75 13.56 4.79
CA GLU A 224 -17.05 13.28 5.41
C GLU A 224 -18.04 14.40 5.08
N PRO A 225 -19.30 14.12 4.71
CA PRO A 225 -20.32 15.15 4.64
C PRO A 225 -20.72 15.56 6.06
N GLU A 226 -20.69 16.87 6.33
CA GLU A 226 -21.18 17.44 7.58
C GLU A 226 -22.62 16.99 7.85
N LYS A 227 -22.85 16.51 9.08
CA LYS A 227 -24.20 16.24 9.58
C LYS A 227 -24.95 17.57 9.63
N LYS A 228 -26.00 17.70 8.83
CA LYS A 228 -27.02 18.73 9.03
C LYS A 228 -27.89 18.36 10.23
N GLU A 229 -28.17 19.40 11.04
CA GLU A 229 -29.06 19.43 12.19
C GLU A 229 -30.46 18.85 11.93
#